data_AF-A0A2H0P5U4-F1
#
_entry.id   AF-A0A2H0P5U4-F1
#
_cell.length_a   1.000
_cell.length_b   1.000
_cell.length_c   1.000
_cell.angle_alpha   90.00
_cell.angle_beta   90.00
_cell.angle_gamma   90.00
#
_symmetry.space_group_name_H-M   'P 1'
#
loop_
_entity.id
_entity.type
_entity.pdbx_description
1 polymer ?
#
loop_
_entity_poly.entity_id
_entity_poly.type
_entity_poly.pdbx_seq_one_letter_code
_entity_poly.pdbx_strand_id
1 'polypeptide(L)'
;MINIKTMPKDAAAEILRYLAEHEDLHSLEKVTGEELTSVEVKALLREIADQLTIEAAAETKGAFNVRGDKTLSKNAKNVISCLSPREEKRFLSAFGLIDPSTCRPDDRRARDR
;
A
#
# COMPACT_ATOMS: atom_id res chain seq x y z
N MET A 1 13.00 8.43 -12.55
CA MET A 1 11.92 9.23 -11.91
C MET A 1 11.13 8.27 -11.04
N ILE A 2 11.04 8.51 -9.73
CA ILE A 2 10.34 7.59 -8.81
C ILE A 2 8.84 7.69 -9.07
N ASN A 3 8.19 6.55 -9.37
CA ASN A 3 6.75 6.51 -9.59
C ASN A 3 6.02 6.26 -8.26
N ILE A 4 5.44 7.33 -7.70
CA ILE A 4 4.74 7.29 -6.41
C ILE A 4 3.56 6.31 -6.43
N LYS A 5 2.93 6.09 -7.59
CA LYS A 5 1.76 5.20 -7.73
C LYS A 5 2.06 3.71 -7.51
N THR A 6 3.32 3.31 -7.65
CA THR A 6 3.75 1.91 -7.48
C THR A 6 4.56 1.69 -6.22
N MET A 7 4.68 2.70 -5.37
CA MET A 7 5.48 2.64 -4.16
C MET A 7 4.76 1.82 -3.07
N PRO A 8 5.49 0.97 -2.32
CA PRO A 8 4.96 0.34 -1.12
C PRO A 8 4.42 1.39 -0.12
N LYS A 9 3.29 1.08 0.51
CA LYS A 9 2.58 2.05 1.38
C LYS A 9 3.38 2.42 2.63
N ASP A 10 4.14 1.48 3.17
CA ASP A 10 5.10 1.69 4.26
C ASP A 10 6.21 2.66 3.85
N ALA A 11 6.81 2.47 2.69
CA ALA A 11 7.83 3.38 2.16
C ALA A 11 7.26 4.79 1.88
N ALA A 12 6.04 4.87 1.33
CA ALA A 12 5.36 6.14 1.10
C ALA A 12 5.04 6.84 2.42
N ALA A 13 4.58 6.11 3.45
CA ALA A 13 4.33 6.65 4.77
C ALA A 13 5.61 7.23 5.41
N GLU A 14 6.73 6.52 5.31
CA GLU A 14 8.01 6.98 5.85
C GLU A 14 8.48 8.27 5.19
N ILE A 15 8.40 8.38 3.87
CA ILE A 15 8.76 9.60 3.13
C ILE A 15 7.87 10.76 3.56
N LEU A 16 6.54 10.58 3.62
CA LEU A 16 5.62 11.64 4.01
C LEU A 16 5.89 12.14 5.43
N ARG A 17 6.23 11.22 6.34
CA ARG A 17 6.56 11.54 7.72
C ARG A 17 7.87 12.29 7.83
N TYR A 18 8.90 11.85 7.11
CA TYR A 18 10.16 12.58 7.00
C TYR A 18 9.95 14.01 6.50
N LEU A 19 9.17 14.20 5.42
CA LEU A 19 8.85 15.53 4.90
C LEU A 19 8.13 16.40 5.94
N ALA A 20 7.20 15.83 6.70
CA ALA A 20 6.47 16.57 7.73
C ALA A 20 7.32 16.98 8.95
N GLU A 21 8.39 16.25 9.23
CA GLU A 21 9.25 16.43 10.41
C GLU A 21 10.48 17.29 10.11
N HIS A 22 11.07 17.13 8.92
CA HIS A 22 12.40 17.67 8.63
C HIS A 22 12.43 18.76 7.56
N GLU A 23 11.42 18.84 6.69
CA GLU A 23 11.41 19.85 5.63
C GLU A 23 10.81 21.16 6.12
N ASP A 24 11.38 22.25 5.62
CA ASP A 24 10.85 23.58 5.84
C ASP A 24 9.92 23.98 4.69
N LEU A 25 8.63 24.10 5.01
CA LEU A 25 7.55 24.25 4.02
C LEU A 25 7.07 25.71 3.91
N HIS A 26 7.77 26.68 4.48
CA HIS A 26 7.38 28.11 4.40
C HIS A 26 7.26 28.64 2.97
N SER A 27 7.98 28.06 2.00
CA SER A 27 7.83 28.44 0.59
C SER A 27 6.51 27.99 -0.04
N LEU A 28 5.79 27.02 0.56
CA LEU A 28 4.49 26.56 0.05
C LEU A 28 3.38 27.60 0.25
N GLU A 29 3.47 28.45 1.26
CA GLU A 29 2.50 29.53 1.52
C GLU A 29 2.39 30.49 0.32
N LYS A 30 3.49 30.66 -0.43
CA LYS A 30 3.54 31.45 -1.67
C LYS A 30 2.90 30.75 -2.87
N VAL A 31 2.76 29.43 -2.82
CA VAL A 31 2.21 28.59 -3.90
C VAL A 31 0.73 28.31 -3.67
N THR A 32 0.32 28.13 -2.42
CA THR A 32 -1.07 27.86 -2.02
C THR A 32 -1.91 29.13 -1.85
N GLY A 33 -1.32 30.32 -2.01
CA GLY A 33 -2.04 31.58 -1.95
C GLY A 33 -2.71 31.83 -0.60
N GLU A 34 -2.06 31.43 0.50
CA GLU A 34 -2.56 31.49 1.89
C GLU A 34 -3.71 30.52 2.23
N GLU A 35 -4.20 29.68 1.30
CA GLU A 35 -5.27 28.71 1.60
C GLU A 35 -4.84 27.59 2.57
N LEU A 36 -3.54 27.31 2.61
CA LEU A 36 -2.94 26.26 3.43
C LEU A 36 -1.62 26.76 4.01
N THR A 37 -1.55 26.81 5.33
CA THR A 37 -0.34 27.14 6.08
C THR A 37 0.64 25.98 6.08
N SER A 38 1.93 26.28 6.24
CA SER A 38 2.98 25.25 6.38
C SER A 38 2.68 24.24 7.51
N VAL A 39 2.05 24.70 8.59
CA VAL A 39 1.62 23.86 9.72
C VAL A 39 0.54 22.87 9.31
N GLU A 40 -0.49 23.33 8.58
CA GLU A 40 -1.58 22.47 8.11
C GLU A 40 -1.10 21.45 7.08
N VAL A 41 -0.18 21.83 6.19
CA VAL A 41 0.44 20.88 5.26
C VAL A 41 1.22 19.80 6.01
N LYS A 42 2.02 20.17 7.02
CA LYS A 42 2.73 19.19 7.86
C LYS A 42 1.76 18.27 8.60
N ALA A 43 0.63 18.80 9.09
CA ALA A 43 -0.40 18.00 9.74
C ALA A 43 -1.03 16.98 8.76
N LEU A 44 -1.40 17.42 7.56
CA LEU A 44 -1.95 16.56 6.51
C LEU A 44 -0.96 15.46 6.09
N LEU A 45 0.32 15.79 5.92
CA LEU A 45 1.35 14.80 5.59
C LEU A 45 1.46 13.70 6.67
N ARG A 46 1.39 14.07 7.95
CA ARG A 46 1.39 13.11 9.06
C ARG A 46 0.14 12.24 9.07
N GLU A 47 -1.03 12.85 8.88
CA GLU A 47 -2.30 12.12 8.84
C GLU A 47 -2.32 11.07 7.71
N ILE A 48 -1.84 11.45 6.51
CA ILE A 48 -1.72 10.52 5.38
C ILE A 48 -0.71 9.41 5.70
N ALA A 49 0.44 9.74 6.31
CA ALA A 49 1.44 8.75 6.69
C ALA A 49 0.89 7.73 7.71
N ASP A 50 0.14 8.19 8.71
CA ASP A 50 -0.48 7.33 9.72
C ASP A 50 -1.53 6.42 9.08
N GLN A 51 -2.38 6.97 8.20
CA GLN A 51 -3.37 6.17 7.48
C GLN A 51 -2.72 5.11 6.58
N LEU A 52 -1.67 5.46 5.84
CA LEU A 52 -0.91 4.51 5.01
C LEU A 52 -0.25 3.41 5.85
N THR A 53 0.25 3.74 7.04
CA THR A 53 0.82 2.77 7.98
C THR A 53 -0.23 1.76 8.44
N ILE A 54 -1.43 2.24 8.79
CA ILE A 54 -2.57 1.39 9.16
C ILE A 54 -2.96 0.48 7.98
N GLU A 55 -3.02 1.03 6.77
CA GLU A 55 -3.33 0.25 5.58
C GLU A 55 -2.27 -0.81 5.26
N ALA A 56 -0.99 -0.48 5.38
CA ALA A 56 0.11 -1.43 5.17
C ALA A 56 0.04 -2.58 6.20
N ALA A 57 -0.27 -2.27 7.46
CA ALA A 57 -0.48 -3.27 8.51
C ALA A 57 -1.73 -4.13 8.26
N ALA A 58 -2.78 -3.56 7.67
CA ALA A 58 -3.99 -4.31 7.29
C ALA A 58 -3.75 -5.22 6.07
N GLU A 59 -2.90 -4.81 5.13
CA GLU A 59 -2.51 -5.65 3.98
C GLU A 59 -1.73 -6.90 4.43
N THR A 60 -0.93 -6.79 5.49
CA THR A 60 -0.16 -7.90 6.07
C THR A 60 -0.99 -8.80 7.00
N LYS A 61 -2.01 -8.27 7.68
CA LYS A 61 -2.87 -9.02 8.62
C LYS A 61 -3.78 -10.11 8.02
N GLY A 62 -3.70 -10.36 6.71
CA GLY A 62 -4.41 -11.46 6.03
C GLY A 62 -3.53 -12.28 5.10
N ALA A 63 -2.20 -12.18 5.23
CA ALA A 63 -1.28 -12.90 4.36
C ALA A 63 -1.38 -14.42 4.61
N PHE A 64 -1.75 -15.16 3.56
CA PHE A 64 -1.72 -16.60 3.57
C PHE A 64 -0.29 -17.08 3.77
N ASN A 65 -0.06 -18.00 4.71
CA ASN A 65 1.27 -18.53 4.96
C ASN A 65 1.64 -19.59 3.90
N VAL A 66 1.99 -19.14 2.70
CA VAL A 66 2.39 -19.99 1.56
C VAL A 66 3.52 -20.96 1.94
N ARG A 67 4.49 -20.51 2.75
CA ARG A 67 5.62 -21.35 3.17
C ARG A 67 5.17 -22.48 4.10
N GLY A 68 4.29 -22.18 5.05
CA GLY A 68 3.76 -23.13 6.04
C GLY A 68 2.68 -24.08 5.51
N ASP A 69 2.07 -23.78 4.36
CA ASP A 69 1.00 -24.60 3.79
C ASP A 69 1.50 -25.97 3.33
N LYS A 70 0.83 -27.05 3.76
CA LYS A 70 1.23 -28.43 3.44
C LYS A 70 0.61 -28.97 2.14
N THR A 71 -0.40 -28.28 1.60
CA THR A 71 -1.14 -28.69 0.42
C THR A 71 -0.47 -28.22 -0.88
N LEU A 72 0.31 -27.12 -0.80
CA LEU A 72 1.07 -26.60 -1.92
C LEU A 72 2.37 -27.39 -2.16
N SER A 73 2.60 -27.75 -3.42
CA SER A 73 3.86 -28.36 -3.86
C SER A 73 5.04 -27.38 -3.74
N LYS A 74 6.26 -27.91 -3.63
CA LYS A 74 7.49 -27.10 -3.58
C LYS A 74 7.60 -26.15 -4.79
N ASN A 75 7.20 -26.61 -5.97
CA ASN A 75 7.22 -25.80 -7.18
C ASN A 75 6.18 -24.68 -7.12
N ALA A 76 4.98 -24.94 -6.63
CA ALA A 76 3.96 -23.91 -6.45
C ALA A 76 4.43 -22.82 -5.48
N LYS A 77 5.04 -23.20 -4.36
CA LYS A 77 5.61 -22.24 -3.39
C LYS A 77 6.70 -21.35 -4.01
N ASN A 78 7.57 -21.94 -4.84
CA ASN A 78 8.62 -21.19 -5.54
C ASN A 78 8.02 -20.18 -6.52
N VAL A 79 7.00 -20.57 -7.30
CA VAL A 79 6.33 -19.66 -8.24
C VAL A 79 5.65 -18.51 -7.51
N ILE A 80 4.92 -18.81 -6.43
CA ILE A 80 4.22 -17.79 -5.65
C ILE A 80 5.22 -16.81 -5.02
N SER A 81 6.40 -17.27 -4.58
CA SER A 81 7.42 -16.41 -3.98
C SER A 81 8.04 -15.38 -4.92
N CYS A 82 7.83 -15.52 -6.24
CA CYS A 82 8.28 -14.55 -7.24
C CYS A 82 7.25 -13.45 -7.51
N LEU A 83 6.04 -13.56 -6.97
CA LEU A 83 4.97 -12.60 -7.18
C LEU A 83 5.12 -11.41 -6.23
N SER A 84 4.70 -10.23 -6.69
CA SER A 84 4.49 -9.12 -5.77
C SER A 84 3.35 -9.45 -4.79
N PRO A 85 3.31 -8.84 -3.60
CA PRO A 85 2.24 -9.11 -2.62
C PRO A 85 0.82 -8.97 -3.18
N ARG A 86 0.62 -8.02 -4.11
CA ARG A 86 -0.67 -7.82 -4.79
C ARG A 86 -1.00 -8.95 -5.75
N GLU A 87 -0.03 -9.42 -6.52
CA GLU A 87 -0.20 -10.53 -7.46
C GLU A 87 -0.41 -11.84 -6.72
N GLU A 88 0.36 -12.10 -5.66
CA GLU A 88 0.18 -13.25 -4.78
C GLU A 88 -1.25 -13.30 -4.25
N LYS A 89 -1.77 -12.19 -3.73
CA LYS A 89 -3.13 -12.13 -3.19
C LYS A 89 -4.21 -12.37 -4.24
N ARG A 90 -4.07 -11.80 -5.44
CA ARG A 90 -5.00 -12.07 -6.56
C ARG A 90 -4.92 -13.54 -7.02
N PHE A 91 -3.70 -14.08 -7.09
CA PHE A 91 -3.47 -15.47 -7.46
C PHE A 91 -4.13 -16.41 -6.45
N LEU A 92 -3.80 -16.27 -5.16
CA LEU A 92 -4.33 -17.10 -4.09
C LEU A 92 -5.86 -17.00 -3.96
N SER A 93 -6.44 -15.81 -4.14
CA SER A 93 -7.91 -15.65 -4.12
C SER A 93 -8.60 -16.28 -5.32
N ALA A 94 -7.98 -16.25 -6.52
CA ALA A 94 -8.51 -16.92 -7.70
C ALA A 94 -8.61 -18.45 -7.53
N PHE A 95 -7.72 -19.04 -6.72
CA PHE A 95 -7.75 -20.45 -6.36
C PHE A 95 -8.53 -20.75 -5.06
N GLY A 96 -9.19 -19.76 -4.47
CA GLY A 96 -9.99 -19.92 -3.25
C GLY A 96 -9.17 -20.21 -1.99
N LEU A 97 -7.85 -19.97 -2.01
CA LEU A 97 -6.96 -20.19 -0.87
C LEU A 97 -7.04 -19.07 0.17
N ILE A 98 -7.54 -17.90 -0.25
CA ILE A 98 -7.88 -16.78 0.64
C ILE A 98 -9.22 -16.19 0.24
N ASP A 99 -9.91 -15.58 1.20
CA ASP A 99 -11.18 -14.93 0.97
C ASP A 99 -11.00 -13.72 0.02
N PRO A 100 -11.75 -13.66 -1.10
CA PRO A 100 -11.73 -12.52 -2.01
C PRO A 100 -12.17 -11.19 -1.34
N SER A 101 -12.86 -11.23 -0.20
CA SER A 101 -13.17 -10.04 0.61
C SER A 101 -11.92 -9.34 1.16
N THR A 102 -10.82 -10.09 1.31
CA THR A 102 -9.52 -9.50 1.69
C THR A 102 -8.90 -8.73 0.53
N CYS A 103 -9.28 -8.99 -0.72
CA CYS A 103 -8.86 -8.25 -1.91
C CYS A 103 -9.74 -7.00 -2.04
N ARG A 104 -9.17 -5.80 -1.86
CA ARG A 104 -9.93 -4.54 -2.03
C ARG A 104 -10.58 -4.46 -3.42
N PRO A 105 -11.78 -3.87 -3.54
CA PRO A 105 -12.64 -3.96 -4.72
C PRO A 105 -12.30 -3.00 -5.87
N ASP A 106 -11.02 -2.69 -6.13
CA ASP A 106 -10.66 -1.86 -7.30
C ASP A 106 -10.59 -2.64 -8.62
N ASP A 107 -10.75 -3.97 -8.59
CA ASP A 107 -10.59 -4.83 -9.77
C ASP A 107 -11.90 -5.46 -10.29
N ARG A 108 -13.07 -5.11 -9.75
CA ARG A 108 -14.36 -5.67 -10.22
C ARG A 108 -14.92 -5.02 -11.49
N ARG A 109 -14.17 -4.17 -12.20
CA ARG A 109 -14.57 -3.62 -13.51
C ARG A 109 -13.89 -4.36 -14.67
N ALA A 110 -14.12 -5.67 -14.81
CA ALA A 110 -13.74 -6.40 -16.03
C ALA A 110 -14.49 -7.73 -16.25
N ARG A 111 -15.68 -7.92 -15.68
CA ARG A 111 -16.56 -9.05 -16.04
C ARG A 111 -17.98 -8.55 -16.18
N ASP A 112 -18.20 -7.80 -17.27
CA ASP A 112 -19.50 -7.58 -17.91
C ASP A 112 -19.22 -7.00 -19.30
N ARG A 113 -18.62 -7.81 -20.17
CA ARG A 113 -18.67 -7.71 -21.64
C ARG A 113 -18.46 -9.09 -22.24
#